data_AF-A0A510E192-F1
#
_entry.id   AF-A0A510E192-F1
#
_cell.length_a   1.000
_cell.length_b   1.000
_cell.length_c   1.000
_cell.angle_alpha   90.00
_cell.angle_beta   90.00
_cell.angle_gamma   90.00
#
_symmetry.space_group_name_H-M   'P 1'
#
loop_
_entity.id
_entity.type
_entity.pdbx_description
1 polymer ?
#
loop_
_entity_poly.entity_id
_entity_poly.type
_entity_poly.pdbx_seq_one_letter_code
_entity_poly.pdbx_strand_id
1 'polypeptide(L)'
;MILKLKKCTPLSLFSSGFSSHVHGRAVDVSSVDMEVFRAPFSGIFLGSEKVKIGRPNRHAQHDYDVISFIEVEGRKIKMLHVDPFLSPGQGFKEGDEIGSFISSPYTGGDFPHAHLEGVSLRISEVKTKVTSKLGRVMNVRNDSFDVKVIDFASAGKLHGMGIESGGMLNASYPFSCYGGVIGTSMLKGTSVTMYGTEIGKVASKRGSNVSLFEWKEGAIRRWDYDITFKVLRNEPMCGPPFMESVLSYDGYPLVRFFFRSPFKEGDEVDLSTFIGGALARLSLG
;
A
#
# COMPACT_ATOMS: atom_id res chain seq x y z
N MET A 1 2.01 -5.37 19.51
CA MET A 1 2.46 -6.55 18.75
C MET A 1 3.43 -6.08 17.68
N ILE A 2 4.58 -6.74 17.55
CA ILE A 2 5.58 -6.42 16.52
C ILE A 2 5.43 -7.45 15.41
N LEU A 3 5.20 -7.00 14.18
CA LEU A 3 5.19 -7.87 13.01
C LEU A 3 6.59 -8.45 12.78
N LYS A 4 6.68 -9.76 12.57
CA LYS A 4 7.91 -10.41 12.14
C LYS A 4 7.81 -10.75 10.66
N LEU A 5 8.44 -9.90 9.87
CA LEU A 5 8.38 -9.96 8.41
C LEU A 5 9.67 -10.58 7.85
N LYS A 6 9.53 -11.34 6.77
CA LYS A 6 10.69 -11.81 5.99
C LYS A 6 11.28 -10.64 5.20
N LYS A 7 12.58 -10.73 4.90
CA LYS A 7 13.25 -9.79 4.01
C LYS A 7 12.53 -9.76 2.66
N CYS A 8 12.41 -8.58 2.07
CA CYS A 8 11.69 -8.30 0.83
C CYS A 8 10.16 -8.40 0.92
N THR A 9 9.56 -8.58 2.10
CA THR A 9 8.09 -8.55 2.24
C THR A 9 7.55 -7.17 1.85
N PRO A 10 6.65 -7.08 0.85
CA PRO A 10 5.94 -5.85 0.52
C PRO A 10 4.95 -5.48 1.63
N LEU A 11 4.83 -4.18 1.89
CA LEU A 11 3.79 -3.66 2.79
C LEU A 11 3.34 -2.26 2.42
N SER A 12 2.12 -1.92 2.81
CA SER A 12 1.54 -0.59 2.63
C SER A 12 0.77 -0.15 3.87
N LEU A 13 0.73 1.16 4.07
CA LEU A 13 -0.01 1.82 5.15
C LEU A 13 -1.10 2.74 4.60
N PHE A 14 -0.91 3.28 3.39
CA PHE A 14 -1.68 4.40 2.85
C PHE A 14 -1.87 4.33 1.32
N SER A 15 -1.64 3.17 0.67
CA SER A 15 -2.03 3.02 -0.75
C SER A 15 -3.50 2.68 -0.94
N SER A 16 -4.16 2.10 0.05
CA SER A 16 -5.56 1.69 0.02
C SER A 16 -6.54 2.85 0.30
N GLY A 17 -7.76 2.77 -0.27
CA GLY A 17 -8.86 3.71 0.00
C GLY A 17 -9.69 3.40 1.25
N PHE A 18 -9.44 2.28 1.93
CA PHE A 18 -10.24 1.92 3.10
C PHE A 18 -9.99 2.88 4.27
N SER A 19 -11.07 3.25 4.97
CA SER A 19 -11.04 4.22 6.09
C SER A 19 -10.01 3.86 7.17
N SER A 20 -9.80 2.57 7.45
CA SER A 20 -8.80 2.12 8.40
C SER A 20 -7.37 2.57 8.06
N HIS A 21 -7.00 2.68 6.78
CA HIS A 21 -5.69 3.21 6.36
C HIS A 21 -5.58 4.71 6.61
N VAL A 22 -6.61 5.47 6.27
CA VAL A 22 -6.68 6.93 6.52
C VAL A 22 -6.51 7.26 8.01
N HIS A 23 -7.05 6.39 8.86
CA HIS A 23 -6.96 6.49 10.32
C HIS A 23 -5.67 5.87 10.89
N GLY A 24 -4.81 5.27 10.07
CA GLY A 24 -3.57 4.62 10.51
C GLY A 24 -3.81 3.40 11.40
N ARG A 25 -4.91 2.67 11.16
CA ARG A 25 -5.35 1.49 11.92
C ARG A 25 -5.22 0.18 11.15
N ALA A 26 -4.80 0.25 9.89
CA ALA A 26 -4.55 -0.90 9.04
C ALA A 26 -3.12 -0.90 8.49
N VAL A 27 -2.62 -2.10 8.21
CA VAL A 27 -1.39 -2.35 7.48
C VAL A 27 -1.69 -3.44 6.46
N ASP A 28 -1.33 -3.20 5.21
CA ASP A 28 -1.34 -4.22 4.17
C ASP A 28 -0.01 -4.94 4.17
N VAL A 29 -0.04 -6.26 4.30
CA VAL A 29 1.16 -7.10 4.36
C VAL A 29 1.04 -8.21 3.33
N SER A 30 2.03 -8.32 2.45
CA SER A 30 2.12 -9.41 1.48
C SER A 30 3.11 -10.49 1.94
N SER A 31 3.41 -11.43 1.05
CA SER A 31 4.53 -12.37 1.13
C SER A 31 5.53 -12.06 0.04
N VAL A 32 6.75 -12.59 0.17
CA VAL A 32 7.82 -12.38 -0.81
C VAL A 32 7.44 -12.89 -2.21
N ASP A 33 6.72 -14.01 -2.26
CA ASP A 33 6.19 -14.62 -3.49
C ASP A 33 4.94 -13.89 -4.03
N MET A 34 4.25 -13.10 -3.19
CA MET A 34 2.94 -12.50 -3.48
C MET A 34 1.85 -13.51 -3.90
N GLU A 35 2.00 -14.79 -3.56
CA GLU A 35 1.07 -15.86 -3.94
C GLU A 35 0.22 -16.31 -2.75
N VAL A 36 0.88 -16.62 -1.63
CA VAL A 36 0.24 -17.14 -0.42
C VAL A 36 0.48 -16.22 0.76
N PHE A 37 -0.50 -16.06 1.64
CA PHE A 37 -0.30 -15.28 2.86
C PHE A 37 0.43 -16.10 3.91
N ARG A 38 1.62 -15.63 4.31
CA ARG A 38 2.44 -16.24 5.36
C ARG A 38 2.31 -15.44 6.65
N ALA A 39 1.96 -16.11 7.74
CA ALA A 39 1.61 -15.47 8.99
C ALA A 39 2.81 -14.68 9.56
N PRO A 40 2.69 -13.36 9.81
CA PRO A 40 3.79 -12.55 10.38
C PRO A 40 3.84 -12.61 11.92
N PHE A 41 3.04 -13.49 12.53
CA PHE A 41 2.93 -13.75 13.96
C PHE A 41 2.27 -15.14 14.17
N SER A 42 2.31 -15.65 15.39
CA SER A 42 1.60 -16.87 15.80
C SER A 42 0.25 -16.52 16.43
N GLY A 43 -0.77 -17.37 16.27
CA GLY A 43 -2.11 -17.08 16.80
C GLY A 43 -3.10 -18.23 16.66
N ILE A 44 -4.37 -17.91 16.84
CA ILE A 44 -5.53 -18.81 16.67
C ILE A 44 -6.47 -18.19 15.65
N PHE A 45 -6.87 -18.97 14.64
CA PHE A 45 -7.87 -18.54 13.68
C PHE A 45 -9.27 -18.66 14.29
N LEU A 46 -10.02 -17.55 14.34
CA LEU A 46 -11.34 -17.53 14.98
C LEU A 46 -12.47 -17.86 14.00
N GLY A 47 -12.29 -17.56 12.72
CA GLY A 47 -13.28 -17.80 11.68
C GLY A 47 -13.22 -16.75 10.57
N SER A 48 -13.99 -17.00 9.52
CA SER A 48 -14.13 -16.07 8.39
C SER A 48 -15.52 -16.09 7.78
N GLU A 49 -15.85 -15.02 7.05
CA GLU A 49 -17.06 -14.88 6.28
C GLU A 49 -16.72 -14.39 4.86
N LYS A 50 -17.29 -15.05 3.84
CA LYS A 50 -17.22 -14.61 2.45
C LYS A 50 -18.35 -13.61 2.18
N VAL A 51 -17.98 -12.40 1.79
CA VAL A 51 -18.94 -11.31 1.52
C VAL A 51 -18.94 -11.00 0.04
N LYS A 52 -20.10 -11.12 -0.61
CA LYS A 52 -20.27 -10.79 -2.02
C LYS A 52 -20.11 -9.29 -2.26
N ILE A 53 -19.25 -8.93 -3.21
CA ILE A 53 -18.98 -7.55 -3.61
C ILE A 53 -19.64 -7.30 -4.96
N GLY A 54 -20.71 -6.50 -4.94
CA GLY A 54 -21.69 -6.43 -6.03
C GLY A 54 -21.23 -5.85 -7.37
N ARG A 55 -19.97 -5.42 -7.52
CA ARG A 55 -19.46 -4.82 -8.78
C ARG A 55 -18.02 -5.24 -9.08
N PRO A 56 -17.79 -6.22 -9.96
CA PRO A 56 -16.43 -6.60 -10.37
C PRO A 56 -15.73 -5.44 -11.11
N ASN A 57 -14.41 -5.36 -10.96
CA ASN A 57 -13.55 -4.52 -11.80
C ASN A 57 -12.69 -5.42 -12.70
N ARG A 58 -12.03 -4.83 -13.72
CA ARG A 58 -11.22 -5.58 -14.70
C ARG A 58 -10.03 -6.37 -14.12
N HIS A 59 -9.62 -6.05 -12.89
CA HIS A 59 -8.51 -6.69 -12.19
C HIS A 59 -8.97 -7.79 -11.24
N ALA A 60 -10.26 -7.84 -10.89
CA ALA A 60 -10.81 -8.81 -9.94
C ALA A 60 -10.94 -10.20 -10.57
N GLN A 61 -10.53 -11.23 -9.83
CA GLN A 61 -10.72 -12.64 -10.20
C GLN A 61 -11.93 -13.27 -9.51
N HIS A 62 -12.40 -12.66 -8.42
CA HIS A 62 -13.55 -13.11 -7.64
C HIS A 62 -14.58 -11.98 -7.47
N ASP A 63 -15.85 -12.33 -7.26
CA ASP A 63 -16.94 -11.40 -6.97
C ASP A 63 -17.20 -11.25 -5.45
N TYR A 64 -16.28 -11.73 -4.62
CA TYR A 64 -16.37 -11.70 -3.17
C TYR A 64 -15.04 -11.27 -2.54
N ASP A 65 -15.11 -10.95 -1.27
CA ASP A 65 -13.96 -10.76 -0.39
C ASP A 65 -14.14 -11.61 0.88
N VAL A 66 -13.08 -11.81 1.64
CA VAL A 66 -13.11 -12.59 2.89
C VAL A 66 -12.80 -11.69 4.06
N ILE A 67 -13.67 -11.71 5.06
CA ILE A 67 -13.45 -11.09 6.36
C ILE A 67 -13.09 -12.19 7.34
N SER A 68 -11.84 -12.18 7.80
CA SER A 68 -11.30 -13.14 8.76
C SER A 68 -11.01 -12.48 10.11
N PHE A 69 -11.16 -13.23 11.20
CA PHE A 69 -10.73 -12.83 12.53
C PHE A 69 -9.73 -13.81 13.10
N ILE A 70 -8.67 -13.28 13.70
CA ILE A 70 -7.60 -14.05 14.33
C ILE A 70 -7.30 -13.49 15.72
N GLU A 71 -6.92 -14.36 16.65
CA GLU A 71 -6.47 -13.98 17.99
C GLU A 71 -4.96 -14.13 18.10
N VAL A 72 -4.29 -13.07 18.54
CA VAL A 72 -2.84 -13.04 18.77
C VAL A 72 -2.57 -12.37 20.11
N GLU A 73 -1.90 -13.06 21.02
CA GLU A 73 -1.58 -12.55 22.37
C GLU A 73 -2.83 -11.99 23.10
N GLY A 74 -3.98 -12.67 22.95
CA GLY A 74 -5.26 -12.25 23.55
C GLY A 74 -5.93 -11.04 22.88
N ARG A 75 -5.44 -10.59 21.73
CA ARG A 75 -6.02 -9.49 20.95
C ARG A 75 -6.63 -10.01 19.66
N LYS A 76 -7.80 -9.47 19.31
CA LYS A 76 -8.44 -9.75 18.02
C LYS A 76 -7.86 -8.86 16.93
N ILE A 77 -7.48 -9.48 15.82
CA ILE A 77 -7.03 -8.84 14.58
C ILE A 77 -8.04 -9.20 13.51
N LYS A 78 -8.42 -8.22 12.70
CA LYS A 78 -9.26 -8.43 11.52
C LYS A 78 -8.35 -8.49 10.29
N MET A 79 -8.56 -9.49 9.45
CA MET A 79 -7.81 -9.74 8.23
C MET A 79 -8.77 -9.74 7.02
N LEU A 80 -8.45 -8.99 5.96
CA LEU A 80 -9.16 -9.05 4.69
C LEU A 80 -8.28 -9.57 3.56
N HIS A 81 -8.89 -9.89 2.41
CA HIS A 81 -8.23 -10.24 1.16
C HIS A 81 -7.42 -11.55 1.20
N VAL A 82 -7.73 -12.43 2.13
CA VAL A 82 -7.10 -13.76 2.27
C VAL A 82 -8.18 -14.82 2.44
N ASP A 83 -8.18 -15.84 1.58
CA ASP A 83 -9.00 -17.04 1.74
C ASP A 83 -8.21 -18.04 2.62
N PRO A 84 -8.61 -18.26 3.89
CA PRO A 84 -7.80 -18.99 4.84
C PRO A 84 -7.84 -20.51 4.59
N PHE A 85 -6.71 -21.18 4.82
CA PHE A 85 -6.60 -22.66 4.84
C PHE A 85 -6.93 -23.27 6.20
N LEU A 86 -7.29 -22.42 7.17
CA LEU A 86 -7.46 -22.78 8.57
C LEU A 86 -8.92 -23.00 8.93
N SER A 87 -9.18 -23.91 9.87
CA SER A 87 -10.49 -24.09 10.49
C SER A 87 -10.63 -23.25 11.78
N PRO A 88 -11.83 -22.78 12.16
CA PRO A 88 -12.04 -22.08 13.42
C PRO A 88 -11.48 -22.85 14.63
N GLY A 89 -10.73 -22.16 15.49
CA GLY A 89 -10.03 -22.72 16.64
C GLY A 89 -8.63 -23.28 16.34
N GLN A 90 -8.23 -23.37 15.07
CA GLN A 90 -6.90 -23.87 14.68
C GLN A 90 -5.81 -22.85 15.03
N GLY A 91 -4.78 -23.32 15.75
CA GLY A 91 -3.56 -22.56 16.00
C GLY A 91 -2.61 -22.56 14.80
N PHE A 92 -1.85 -21.48 14.64
CA PHE A 92 -0.81 -21.35 13.62
C PHE A 92 0.42 -20.66 14.20
N LYS A 93 1.57 -20.84 13.56
CA LYS A 93 2.84 -20.24 13.92
C LYS A 93 3.26 -19.18 12.90
N GLU A 94 4.08 -18.25 13.35
CA GLU A 94 4.82 -17.34 12.48
C GLU A 94 5.52 -18.11 11.35
N GLY A 95 5.32 -17.65 10.11
CA GLY A 95 5.90 -18.22 8.90
C GLY A 95 5.02 -19.28 8.22
N ASP A 96 4.00 -19.80 8.89
CA ASP A 96 3.06 -20.76 8.32
C ASP A 96 2.29 -20.13 7.16
N GLU A 97 1.99 -20.92 6.13
CA GLU A 97 1.03 -20.56 5.07
C GLU A 97 -0.38 -20.72 5.61
N ILE A 98 -1.12 -19.62 5.68
CA ILE A 98 -2.45 -19.64 6.32
C ILE A 98 -3.60 -19.28 5.37
N GLY A 99 -3.30 -18.94 4.12
CA GLY A 99 -4.32 -18.68 3.10
C GLY A 99 -3.75 -18.21 1.77
N SER A 100 -4.62 -18.07 0.78
CA SER A 100 -4.30 -17.47 -0.54
C SER A 100 -4.77 -16.03 -0.61
N PHE A 101 -4.02 -15.15 -1.26
CA PHE A 101 -4.50 -13.79 -1.53
C PHE A 101 -5.70 -13.83 -2.47
N ILE A 102 -6.69 -12.98 -2.20
CA ILE A 102 -7.89 -12.84 -3.04
C ILE A 102 -7.79 -11.56 -3.84
N SER A 103 -7.87 -11.68 -5.16
CA SER A 103 -8.08 -10.53 -6.03
C SER A 103 -9.58 -10.23 -6.12
N SER A 104 -10.04 -9.37 -5.21
CA SER A 104 -11.45 -8.96 -5.10
C SER A 104 -11.69 -7.61 -5.80
N PRO A 105 -12.95 -7.21 -6.02
CA PRO A 105 -13.26 -5.91 -6.60
C PRO A 105 -12.81 -4.73 -5.73
N TYR A 106 -12.53 -4.95 -4.44
CA TYR A 106 -11.99 -3.93 -3.55
C TYR A 106 -10.48 -3.71 -3.71
N THR A 107 -9.73 -4.73 -4.12
CA THR A 107 -8.26 -4.63 -4.28
C THR A 107 -7.83 -3.83 -5.51
N GLY A 108 -8.73 -3.52 -6.45
CA GLY A 108 -8.47 -2.53 -7.51
C GLY A 108 -7.29 -2.75 -8.46
N GLY A 109 -6.57 -3.88 -8.37
CA GLY A 109 -5.30 -4.12 -9.06
C GLY A 109 -4.04 -3.79 -8.24
N ASP A 110 -4.19 -3.50 -6.94
CA ASP A 110 -3.11 -3.33 -5.97
C ASP A 110 -2.23 -4.59 -5.87
N PHE A 111 -1.06 -4.47 -5.26
CA PHE A 111 -0.23 -5.65 -4.97
C PHE A 111 -1.00 -6.69 -4.13
N PRO A 112 -0.86 -8.01 -4.35
CA PRO A 112 -1.53 -9.01 -3.51
C PRO A 112 -1.12 -8.85 -2.04
N HIS A 113 -2.08 -8.73 -1.11
CA HIS A 113 -1.80 -8.49 0.30
C HIS A 113 -2.93 -8.96 1.21
N ALA A 114 -2.61 -9.10 2.50
CA ALA A 114 -3.57 -9.18 3.58
C ALA A 114 -3.71 -7.81 4.24
N HIS A 115 -4.93 -7.28 4.31
CA HIS A 115 -5.23 -6.06 5.08
C HIS A 115 -5.42 -6.45 6.54
N LEU A 116 -4.60 -5.92 7.44
CA LEU A 116 -4.60 -6.26 8.86
C LEU A 116 -4.97 -5.05 9.72
N GLU A 117 -6.07 -5.14 10.48
CA GLU A 117 -6.46 -4.17 11.50
C GLU A 117 -6.17 -4.69 12.91
N GLY A 118 -5.72 -3.81 13.81
CA GLY A 118 -5.31 -4.19 15.18
C GLY A 118 -3.80 -4.47 15.31
N VAL A 119 -3.05 -4.22 14.24
CA VAL A 119 -1.59 -4.31 14.17
C VAL A 119 -1.00 -2.90 14.17
N SER A 120 0.17 -2.72 14.79
CA SER A 120 0.93 -1.48 14.70
C SER A 120 2.36 -1.73 14.23
N LEU A 121 2.88 -0.79 13.45
CA LEU A 121 4.27 -0.76 13.00
C LEU A 121 4.99 0.42 13.63
N ARG A 122 6.17 0.19 14.19
CA ARG A 122 7.05 1.26 14.65
C ARG A 122 7.89 1.75 13.49
N ILE A 123 7.78 3.03 13.17
CA ILE A 123 8.44 3.65 12.04
C ILE A 123 9.59 4.51 12.55
N SER A 124 10.81 4.14 12.16
CA SER A 124 12.02 4.92 12.43
C SER A 124 12.05 6.17 11.56
N GLU A 125 12.96 7.10 11.86
CA GLU A 125 13.22 8.24 10.98
C GLU A 125 14.13 7.82 9.81
N VAL A 126 13.93 8.43 8.64
CA VAL A 126 14.87 8.36 7.53
C VAL A 126 16.09 9.21 7.87
N LYS A 127 17.27 8.58 7.89
CA LYS A 127 18.53 9.27 8.23
C LYS A 127 19.16 10.01 7.06
N THR A 128 18.95 9.51 5.84
CA THR A 128 19.55 10.06 4.63
C THR A 128 18.46 10.37 3.63
N LYS A 129 18.37 11.63 3.21
CA LYS A 129 17.44 12.03 2.15
C LYS A 129 17.92 11.44 0.83
N VAL A 130 17.04 10.68 0.19
CA VAL A 130 17.24 10.10 -1.13
C VAL A 130 16.00 10.47 -1.94
N THR A 131 16.21 10.95 -3.15
CA THR A 131 15.14 11.04 -4.15
C THR A 131 15.40 9.91 -5.13
N SER A 132 14.60 8.86 -5.04
CA SER A 132 14.81 7.66 -5.85
C SER A 132 14.59 7.97 -7.33
N LYS A 133 15.43 7.44 -8.20
CA LYS A 133 15.36 7.61 -9.67
C LYS A 133 15.62 6.30 -10.39
N LEU A 134 16.43 5.41 -9.84
CA LEU A 134 16.81 4.17 -10.49
C LEU A 134 15.86 3.02 -10.12
N GLY A 135 15.21 2.45 -11.13
CA GLY A 135 14.36 1.27 -11.00
C GLY A 135 14.81 0.12 -11.90
N ARG A 136 14.33 -1.09 -11.60
CA ARG A 136 14.42 -2.25 -12.49
C ARG A 136 13.05 -2.88 -12.67
N VAL A 137 12.65 -3.10 -13.92
CA VAL A 137 11.36 -3.70 -14.27
C VAL A 137 11.37 -5.18 -13.85
N MET A 138 10.34 -5.60 -13.12
CA MET A 138 10.23 -6.95 -12.56
C MET A 138 9.17 -7.79 -13.28
N ASN A 139 7.95 -7.27 -13.38
CA ASN A 139 6.82 -7.98 -13.98
C ASN A 139 6.15 -7.08 -15.01
N VAL A 140 5.91 -7.58 -16.21
CA VAL A 140 5.16 -6.86 -17.25
C VAL A 140 3.83 -7.55 -17.53
N ARG A 141 2.73 -6.82 -17.37
CA ARG A 141 1.36 -7.26 -17.66
C ARG A 141 0.77 -6.40 -18.78
N ASN A 142 -0.41 -6.78 -19.27
CA ASN A 142 -1.05 -6.11 -20.41
C ASN A 142 -1.29 -4.61 -20.19
N ASP A 143 -1.66 -4.22 -18.97
CA ASP A 143 -2.06 -2.86 -18.60
C ASP A 143 -1.36 -2.33 -17.34
N SER A 144 -0.34 -3.04 -16.87
CA SER A 144 0.44 -2.64 -15.69
C SER A 144 1.83 -3.26 -15.71
N PHE A 145 2.76 -2.68 -14.94
CA PHE A 145 4.07 -3.29 -14.71
C PHE A 145 4.62 -2.87 -13.35
N ASP A 146 5.45 -3.74 -12.80
CA ASP A 146 6.08 -3.54 -11.50
C ASP A 146 7.54 -3.13 -11.69
N VAL A 147 7.97 -2.09 -10.98
CA VAL A 147 9.35 -1.63 -10.93
C VAL A 147 9.87 -1.71 -9.51
N LYS A 148 10.97 -2.42 -9.35
CA LYS A 148 11.74 -2.47 -8.11
C LYS A 148 12.62 -1.23 -8.03
N VAL A 149 12.51 -0.44 -6.96
CA VAL A 149 13.33 0.75 -6.77
C VAL A 149 14.70 0.35 -6.22
N ILE A 150 15.77 0.68 -6.93
CA ILE A 150 17.13 0.28 -6.59
C ILE A 150 17.79 1.27 -5.61
N ASP A 151 17.59 2.56 -5.84
CA ASP A 151 18.11 3.66 -5.02
C ASP A 151 17.06 4.15 -4.01
N PHE A 152 16.57 3.23 -3.19
CA PHE A 152 15.51 3.51 -2.20
C PHE A 152 16.00 4.33 -0.99
N ALA A 153 15.05 4.95 -0.29
CA ALA A 153 15.27 5.50 1.05
C ALA A 153 14.95 4.46 2.13
N SER A 154 15.55 4.61 3.32
CA SER A 154 15.41 3.67 4.44
C SER A 154 15.09 4.35 5.76
N ALA A 155 14.12 3.80 6.48
CA ALA A 155 13.76 4.12 7.85
C ALA A 155 13.87 2.86 8.73
N GLY A 156 15.06 2.59 9.26
CA GLY A 156 15.34 1.30 9.90
C GLY A 156 15.27 0.16 8.88
N LYS A 157 14.43 -0.85 9.13
CA LYS A 157 14.19 -1.96 8.19
C LYS A 157 13.09 -1.68 7.15
N LEU A 158 12.45 -0.51 7.18
CA LEU A 158 11.46 -0.16 6.15
C LEU A 158 12.15 0.62 5.04
N HIS A 159 11.99 0.14 3.82
CA HIS A 159 12.51 0.76 2.61
C HIS A 159 11.35 1.22 1.72
N GLY A 160 11.53 2.31 0.99
CA GLY A 160 10.50 2.90 0.15
C GLY A 160 11.07 3.84 -0.90
N MET A 161 10.25 4.23 -1.88
CA MET A 161 10.64 5.22 -2.88
C MET A 161 10.86 6.58 -2.19
N GLY A 162 12.09 7.07 -2.22
CA GLY A 162 12.44 8.35 -1.61
C GLY A 162 11.96 9.54 -2.44
N ILE A 163 11.50 10.60 -1.77
CA ILE A 163 10.98 11.82 -2.41
C ILE A 163 11.71 13.09 -1.95
N GLU A 164 11.59 14.17 -2.73
CA GLU A 164 12.32 15.44 -2.52
C GLU A 164 11.98 16.11 -1.18
N SER A 165 10.74 15.98 -0.73
CA SER A 165 10.29 16.46 0.57
C SER A 165 10.96 15.74 1.76
N GLY A 166 11.71 14.67 1.49
CA GLY A 166 12.26 13.75 2.48
C GLY A 166 11.28 12.62 2.81
N GLY A 167 11.80 11.55 3.40
CA GLY A 167 11.01 10.35 3.70
C GLY A 167 10.78 9.45 2.48
N MET A 168 9.85 8.50 2.62
CA MET A 168 9.47 7.51 1.63
C MET A 168 7.99 7.66 1.25
N LEU A 169 7.67 7.62 -0.03
CA LEU A 169 6.29 7.67 -0.50
C LEU A 169 5.59 6.32 -0.31
N ASN A 170 4.39 6.34 0.27
CA ASN A 170 3.47 5.23 0.27
C ASN A 170 2.06 5.72 -0.08
N ALA A 171 1.62 5.46 -1.31
CA ALA A 171 0.39 6.03 -1.87
C ALA A 171 -0.04 5.28 -3.14
N SER A 172 -1.35 5.30 -3.43
CA SER A 172 -1.90 5.04 -4.76
C SER A 172 -2.36 6.36 -5.37
N TYR A 173 -1.61 6.87 -6.36
CA TYR A 173 -1.74 8.23 -6.87
C TYR A 173 -2.27 8.24 -8.31
N PRO A 174 -3.24 9.11 -8.66
CA PRO A 174 -4.04 9.99 -7.79
C PRO A 174 -5.29 9.30 -7.22
N PHE A 175 -5.36 7.97 -7.22
CA PHE A 175 -6.57 7.21 -6.91
C PHE A 175 -7.17 7.56 -5.54
N SER A 176 -6.39 7.48 -4.46
CA SER A 176 -6.88 7.58 -3.09
C SER A 176 -7.09 9.00 -2.57
N CYS A 177 -6.98 10.08 -3.35
CA CYS A 177 -7.00 11.46 -2.83
C CYS A 177 -5.94 11.85 -1.77
N TYR A 178 -5.24 10.88 -1.18
CA TYR A 178 -4.26 11.03 -0.11
C TYR A 178 -3.14 10.00 -0.21
N GLY A 179 -2.04 10.27 0.48
CA GLY A 179 -0.96 9.32 0.67
C GLY A 179 -0.19 9.59 1.96
N GLY A 180 0.80 8.74 2.22
CA GLY A 180 1.73 8.89 3.34
C GLY A 180 3.14 9.23 2.88
N VAL A 181 3.80 10.07 3.67
CA VAL A 181 5.25 10.23 3.69
C VAL A 181 5.77 9.55 4.96
N ILE A 182 6.50 8.46 4.77
CA ILE A 182 6.97 7.57 5.83
C ILE A 182 8.40 7.91 6.24
N GLY A 183 8.67 7.84 7.53
CA GLY A 183 9.98 8.08 8.12
C GLY A 183 10.35 9.57 8.25
N THR A 184 9.38 10.48 8.17
CA THR A 184 9.61 11.91 8.39
C THR A 184 8.36 12.60 8.96
N SER A 185 8.59 13.67 9.75
CA SER A 185 7.54 14.52 10.33
C SER A 185 7.53 15.86 9.62
N MET A 186 6.53 16.10 8.78
CA MET A 186 6.39 17.32 8.01
C MET A 186 5.31 18.22 8.64
N LEU A 187 5.50 19.53 8.59
CA LEU A 187 4.50 20.47 9.12
C LEU A 187 3.23 20.45 8.27
N LYS A 188 2.08 20.71 8.89
CA LYS A 188 0.81 20.83 8.18
C LYS A 188 0.89 21.97 7.16
N GLY A 189 0.38 21.75 5.95
CA GLY A 189 0.42 22.69 4.85
C GLY A 189 1.72 22.65 4.03
N THR A 190 2.75 21.92 4.46
CA THR A 190 3.96 21.72 3.66
C THR A 190 3.64 20.94 2.39
N SER A 191 4.15 21.42 1.26
CA SER A 191 4.05 20.74 -0.04
C SER A 191 4.83 19.43 -0.04
N VAL A 192 4.20 18.39 -0.57
CA VAL A 192 4.84 17.12 -0.90
C VAL A 192 5.18 17.14 -2.38
N THR A 193 6.45 17.00 -2.70
CA THR A 193 6.97 17.18 -4.06
C THR A 193 7.64 15.89 -4.53
N MET A 194 7.38 15.56 -5.79
CA MET A 194 8.00 14.43 -6.47
C MET A 194 8.43 14.89 -7.88
N TYR A 195 9.74 14.80 -8.14
CA TYR A 195 10.39 15.24 -9.38
C TYR A 195 9.99 16.66 -9.81
N GLY A 196 10.07 17.61 -8.88
CA GLY A 196 9.78 19.02 -9.11
C GLY A 196 8.29 19.37 -9.18
N THR A 197 7.38 18.40 -9.06
CA THR A 197 5.93 18.62 -9.09
C THR A 197 5.30 18.43 -7.72
N GLU A 198 4.47 19.37 -7.28
CA GLU A 198 3.67 19.22 -6.06
C GLU A 198 2.60 18.14 -6.29
N ILE A 199 2.64 17.08 -5.49
CA ILE A 199 1.66 15.98 -5.51
C ILE A 199 0.63 16.09 -4.39
N GLY A 200 0.65 17.17 -3.61
CA GLY A 200 -0.30 17.46 -2.55
C GLY A 200 0.33 18.19 -1.37
N LYS A 201 -0.45 18.38 -0.31
CA LYS A 201 -0.01 19.09 0.91
C LYS A 201 -0.29 18.25 2.15
N VAL A 202 0.60 18.36 3.14
CA VAL A 202 0.47 17.65 4.41
C VAL A 202 -0.79 18.13 5.14
N ALA A 203 -1.73 17.21 5.37
CA ALA A 203 -2.98 17.49 6.05
C ALA A 203 -2.92 17.17 7.55
N SER A 204 -2.21 16.09 7.91
CA SER A 204 -2.10 15.63 9.30
C SER A 204 -0.83 14.81 9.54
N LYS A 205 -0.53 14.59 10.83
CA LYS A 205 0.57 13.70 11.28
C LYS A 205 -0.01 12.43 11.90
N ARG A 206 0.73 11.33 11.80
CA ARG A 206 0.42 10.05 12.44
C ARG A 206 1.65 9.57 13.23
N GLY A 207 1.66 9.76 14.54
CA GLY A 207 2.85 9.50 15.34
C GLY A 207 4.02 10.44 15.01
N SER A 208 5.25 10.05 15.35
CA SER A 208 6.42 10.92 15.21
C SER A 208 6.93 11.03 13.78
N ASN A 209 6.91 9.93 13.02
CA ASN A 209 7.65 9.80 11.76
C ASN A 209 6.75 9.47 10.57
N VAL A 210 5.47 9.85 10.61
CA VAL A 210 4.56 9.68 9.46
C VAL A 210 3.75 10.94 9.28
N SER A 211 3.70 11.41 8.05
CA SER A 211 2.88 12.54 7.62
C SER A 211 1.89 12.07 6.56
N LEU A 212 0.63 12.46 6.70
CA LEU A 212 -0.39 12.23 5.68
C LEU A 212 -0.57 13.49 4.86
N PHE A 213 -0.57 13.34 3.54
CA PHE A 213 -0.81 14.42 2.60
C PHE A 213 -2.04 14.13 1.75
N GLU A 214 -2.66 15.19 1.25
CA GLU A 214 -3.80 15.11 0.34
C GLU A 214 -3.55 15.99 -0.89
N TRP A 215 -3.93 15.50 -2.07
CA TRP A 215 -3.98 16.32 -3.29
C TRP A 215 -5.36 16.92 -3.52
N LYS A 216 -6.39 16.41 -2.83
CA LYS A 216 -7.72 17.01 -2.78
C LYS A 216 -7.98 17.51 -1.38
N GLU A 217 -8.10 18.82 -1.22
CA GLU A 217 -8.26 19.45 0.09
C GLU A 217 -9.49 18.91 0.85
N GLY A 218 -9.25 18.58 2.12
CA GLY A 218 -10.25 18.03 3.02
C GLY A 218 -10.70 16.61 2.69
N ALA A 219 -9.97 15.87 1.84
CA ALA A 219 -10.26 14.47 1.56
C ALA A 219 -10.14 13.63 2.83
N ILE A 220 -9.03 13.76 3.56
CA ILE A 220 -8.79 12.98 4.79
C ILE A 220 -9.86 13.29 5.84
N ARG A 221 -10.22 14.57 6.01
CA ARG A 221 -11.22 15.00 7.02
C ARG A 221 -12.63 14.49 6.71
N ARG A 222 -12.99 14.39 5.43
CA ARG A 222 -14.33 13.99 4.97
C ARG A 222 -14.44 12.51 4.63
N TRP A 223 -13.39 11.73 4.90
CA TRP A 223 -13.29 10.36 4.41
C TRP A 223 -14.51 9.51 4.77
N ASP A 224 -14.89 9.55 6.04
CA ASP A 224 -15.99 8.75 6.59
C ASP A 224 -17.39 9.22 6.17
N TYR A 225 -17.51 10.39 5.53
CA TYR A 225 -18.79 11.02 5.20
C TYR A 225 -19.07 11.07 3.69
N ASP A 226 -18.05 10.91 2.84
CA ASP A 226 -18.18 11.06 1.38
C ASP A 226 -17.37 9.98 0.65
N ILE A 227 -16.04 10.02 0.80
CA ILE A 227 -15.13 9.23 -0.04
C ILE A 227 -15.26 7.72 0.22
N THR A 228 -15.50 7.31 1.47
CA THR A 228 -15.69 5.88 1.82
C THR A 228 -16.83 5.23 1.01
N PHE A 229 -17.89 5.98 0.70
CA PHE A 229 -19.01 5.45 -0.10
C PHE A 229 -18.63 5.24 -1.57
N LYS A 230 -17.61 5.91 -2.09
CA LYS A 230 -17.07 5.63 -3.42
C LYS A 230 -16.29 4.32 -3.43
N VAL A 231 -15.50 4.05 -2.38
CA VAL A 231 -14.80 2.76 -2.20
C VAL A 231 -15.79 1.61 -2.18
N LEU A 232 -16.86 1.74 -1.39
CA LEU A 232 -17.94 0.74 -1.33
C LEU A 232 -18.68 0.56 -2.67
N ARG A 233 -18.73 1.60 -3.51
CA ARG A 233 -19.32 1.55 -4.85
C ARG A 233 -18.33 1.12 -5.95
N ASN A 234 -17.07 0.85 -5.59
CA ASN A 234 -15.98 0.57 -6.52
C ASN A 234 -15.79 1.67 -7.57
N GLU A 235 -15.95 2.93 -7.14
CA GLU A 235 -15.76 4.13 -7.96
C GLU A 235 -14.39 4.77 -7.64
N PRO A 236 -13.68 5.32 -8.64
CA PRO A 236 -12.45 6.07 -8.38
C PRO A 236 -12.72 7.26 -7.45
N MET A 237 -11.93 7.39 -6.39
CA MET A 237 -12.15 8.43 -5.37
C MET A 237 -11.76 9.80 -5.89
N CYS A 238 -10.53 9.91 -6.41
CA CYS A 238 -9.99 11.13 -7.02
C CYS A 238 -9.63 11.02 -8.51
N GLY A 239 -9.46 9.81 -9.03
CA GLY A 239 -9.14 9.57 -10.44
C GLY A 239 -8.67 8.15 -10.68
N PRO A 240 -8.44 7.74 -11.94
CA PRO A 240 -7.79 6.47 -12.23
C PRO A 240 -6.36 6.46 -11.64
N PRO A 241 -5.90 5.36 -11.03
CA PRO A 241 -4.53 5.27 -10.54
C PRO A 241 -3.55 5.34 -11.73
N PHE A 242 -2.48 6.09 -11.57
CA PHE A 242 -1.33 6.07 -12.48
C PHE A 242 -0.21 5.21 -11.88
N MET A 243 0.01 5.29 -10.57
CA MET A 243 1.01 4.50 -9.87
C MET A 243 0.58 4.13 -8.44
N GLU A 244 1.15 3.05 -7.92
CA GLU A 244 1.13 2.67 -6.52
C GLU A 244 2.56 2.51 -6.01
N SER A 245 2.92 3.21 -4.93
CA SER A 245 4.23 3.10 -4.25
C SER A 245 4.09 2.27 -2.97
N VAL A 246 4.72 1.11 -2.96
CA VAL A 246 4.66 0.09 -1.91
C VAL A 246 6.03 0.00 -1.21
N LEU A 247 6.01 -0.11 0.11
CA LEU A 247 7.22 -0.25 0.91
C LEU A 247 7.72 -1.70 0.88
N SER A 248 8.96 -1.92 1.28
CA SER A 248 9.50 -3.26 1.53
C SER A 248 10.14 -3.35 2.91
N TYR A 249 10.00 -4.50 3.56
CA TYR A 249 10.74 -4.83 4.77
C TYR A 249 12.12 -5.41 4.41
N ASP A 250 13.17 -4.63 4.68
CA ASP A 250 14.59 -4.97 4.53
C ASP A 250 14.97 -5.41 3.10
N GLY A 251 14.14 -5.09 2.12
CA GLY A 251 14.35 -5.44 0.71
C GLY A 251 14.21 -4.22 -0.18
N TYR A 252 13.92 -4.45 -1.45
CA TYR A 252 13.72 -3.34 -2.37
C TYR A 252 12.22 -3.05 -2.48
N PRO A 253 11.82 -1.78 -2.35
CA PRO A 253 10.43 -1.39 -2.49
C PRO A 253 9.99 -1.44 -3.95
N LEU A 254 8.68 -1.39 -4.14
CA LEU A 254 8.04 -1.63 -5.43
C LEU A 254 7.16 -0.43 -5.78
N VAL A 255 7.23 -0.03 -7.04
CA VAL A 255 6.28 0.89 -7.65
C VAL A 255 5.56 0.15 -8.76
N ARG A 256 4.24 0.06 -8.66
CA ARG A 256 3.39 -0.44 -9.75
C ARG A 256 2.90 0.73 -10.58
N PHE A 257 2.96 0.59 -11.89
CA PHE A 257 2.39 1.54 -12.85
C PHE A 257 1.17 0.92 -13.52
N PHE A 258 0.08 1.69 -13.66
CA PHE A 258 -1.21 1.22 -14.19
C PHE A 258 -1.44 1.64 -15.65
N PHE A 259 -0.43 1.42 -16.48
CA PHE A 259 -0.52 1.56 -17.93
C PHE A 259 0.39 0.53 -18.61
N ARG A 260 0.19 0.35 -19.91
CA ARG A 260 0.99 -0.59 -20.71
C ARG A 260 2.47 -0.22 -20.65
N SER A 261 3.30 -1.19 -20.26
CA SER A 261 4.75 -1.01 -20.22
C SER A 261 5.34 -0.85 -21.62
N PRO A 262 6.23 0.13 -21.85
CA PRO A 262 7.12 0.15 -23.02
C PRO A 262 8.41 -0.65 -22.80
N PHE A 263 8.60 -1.25 -21.62
CA PHE A 263 9.82 -1.97 -21.20
C PHE A 263 9.63 -3.49 -21.14
N LYS A 264 10.75 -4.19 -21.09
CA LYS A 264 10.84 -5.63 -20.80
C LYS A 264 11.27 -5.85 -19.35
N GLU A 265 10.98 -7.04 -18.84
CA GLU A 265 11.47 -7.48 -17.55
C GLU A 265 13.01 -7.48 -17.53
N GLY A 266 13.59 -6.98 -16.44
CA GLY A 266 15.03 -6.81 -16.29
C GLY A 266 15.58 -5.45 -16.72
N ASP A 267 14.83 -4.67 -17.51
CA ASP A 267 15.27 -3.34 -17.95
C ASP A 267 15.49 -2.40 -16.75
N GLU A 268 16.57 -1.62 -16.80
CA GLU A 268 16.80 -0.50 -15.87
C GLU A 268 16.11 0.75 -16.40
N VAL A 269 15.44 1.47 -15.49
CA VAL A 269 14.57 2.60 -15.85
C VAL A 269 14.81 3.80 -14.93
N ASP A 270 14.72 4.99 -15.50
CA ASP A 270 14.72 6.25 -14.75
C ASP A 270 13.28 6.65 -14.39
N LEU A 271 12.91 6.40 -13.13
CA LEU A 271 11.60 6.72 -12.55
C LEU A 271 11.21 8.19 -12.72
N SER A 272 12.18 9.11 -12.73
CA SER A 272 11.92 10.55 -12.87
C SER A 272 11.33 10.90 -14.24
N THR A 273 11.65 10.12 -15.27
CA THR A 273 11.12 10.33 -16.62
C THR A 273 9.63 9.99 -16.70
N PHE A 274 9.22 8.83 -16.15
CA PHE A 274 7.82 8.37 -16.22
C PHE A 274 6.93 9.16 -15.30
N ILE A 275 7.38 9.33 -14.06
CA ILE A 275 6.59 9.98 -13.03
C ILE A 275 6.54 11.48 -13.31
N GLY A 276 7.66 12.13 -13.61
CA GLY A 276 7.68 13.55 -13.97
C GLY A 276 6.78 13.84 -15.18
N GLY A 277 6.89 13.04 -16.26
CA GLY A 277 6.07 13.20 -17.45
C GLY A 277 4.57 12.90 -17.24
N ALA A 278 4.22 12.00 -16.32
CA ALA A 278 2.83 11.73 -15.95
C ALA A 278 2.25 12.85 -15.08
N LEU A 279 3.01 13.30 -14.07
CA LEU A 279 2.59 14.39 -13.19
C LEU A 279 2.40 15.71 -13.94
N ALA A 280 3.32 16.06 -14.86
CA ALA A 280 3.18 17.26 -15.67
C ALA A 280 1.89 17.27 -16.50
N ARG A 281 1.46 16.10 -17.00
CA ARG A 281 0.19 15.95 -17.73
C ARG A 281 -1.02 16.08 -16.81
N LEU A 282 -0.95 15.55 -15.59
CA LEU A 282 -2.01 15.67 -14.58
C LEU A 282 -2.15 17.10 -14.05
N SER A 283 -1.08 17.89 -14.00
CA SER A 283 -1.13 19.30 -13.56
C SER A 283 -1.66 20.28 -14.61
N LEU A 284 -1.78 19.84 -15.88
CA LEU A 284 -2.25 20.66 -17.00
C LEU A 284 -3.73 20.43 -17.35
N GLY A 285 -4.41 19.50 -16.68
CA GLY A 285 -5.84 19.20 -16.84
C GLY A 285 -6.65 19.64 -15.62
#